data_AF-A0A5C7JGS0-F1
#
_entry.id   AF-A0A5C7JGS0-F1
#
_cell.length_a   1.000
_cell.length_b   1.000
_cell.length_c   1.000
_cell.angle_alpha   90.00
_cell.angle_beta   90.00
_cell.angle_gamma   90.00
#
_symmetry.space_group_name_H-M   'P 1'
#
loop_
_entity.id
_entity.type
_entity.pdbx_description
1 polymer ?
#
loop_
_entity_poly.entity_id
_entity_poly.type
_entity_poly.pdbx_seq_one_letter_code
_entity_poly.pdbx_strand_id
1 'polypeptide(L)'
;MRIAFTTALAAILILALNAAAHAQGVYKSIGPDGKVTYSDQPPSDRATRMDGSVAPAAPPGSSATEPAASRGTGAKKAIAGSRPPAEATPAIQPVDPALESAIIGVLGYEDLVMRAEQICTRVLPTSYQRYGSAADSWKARNGSLVAQARRALTDTANATARQLIEVGIRNKNAGLLAQVEAAPAASKITWCDRSFDEIAKGVMDAHNNPKFMTPLANYRMR
;
A
#
# COMPACT_ATOMS: atom_id res chain seq x y z
N MET A 1 52.07 31.97 -26.44
CA MET A 1 50.97 32.62 -25.70
C MET A 1 49.75 32.62 -26.60
N ARG A 2 48.58 32.18 -26.10
CA ARG A 2 47.26 32.01 -26.78
C ARG A 2 46.89 30.58 -27.21
N ILE A 3 46.55 29.70 -26.26
CA ILE A 3 45.44 28.73 -26.40
C ILE A 3 44.94 28.41 -24.99
N ALA A 4 44.10 29.26 -24.41
CA ALA A 4 43.58 29.06 -23.05
C ALA A 4 42.20 29.68 -22.83
N PHE A 5 41.26 29.62 -23.78
CA PHE A 5 39.91 30.22 -23.57
C PHE A 5 38.77 29.57 -24.38
N THR A 6 38.86 28.31 -24.80
CA THR A 6 37.83 27.71 -25.69
C THR A 6 37.11 26.47 -25.18
N THR A 7 37.45 25.93 -24.01
CA THR A 7 36.81 24.69 -23.49
C THR A 7 35.82 24.92 -22.33
N ALA A 8 35.41 26.16 -22.07
CA ALA A 8 34.52 26.47 -20.94
C ALA A 8 33.02 26.60 -21.30
N LEU A 9 32.65 26.68 -22.58
CA LEU A 9 31.25 26.92 -22.97
C LEU A 9 30.43 25.67 -23.37
N ALA A 10 31.06 24.52 -23.60
CA ALA A 10 30.37 23.33 -24.09
C ALA A 10 29.75 22.44 -22.99
N ALA A 11 30.11 22.66 -21.72
CA ALA A 11 29.66 21.81 -20.62
C ALA A 11 28.33 22.23 -19.97
N ILE A 12 27.78 23.40 -20.32
CA ILE A 12 26.57 23.95 -19.65
C ILE A 12 25.27 23.57 -20.39
N LEU A 13 25.33 23.19 -21.67
CA LEU A 13 24.12 22.99 -22.49
C LEU A 13 23.53 21.56 -22.45
N ILE A 14 24.21 20.59 -21.85
CA ILE A 14 23.73 19.19 -21.78
C ILE A 14 22.97 18.89 -20.46
N LEU A 15 22.79 19.89 -19.59
CA LEU A 15 22.11 19.75 -18.29
C LEU A 15 20.61 20.07 -18.29
N ALA A 16 19.96 20.20 -19.46
CA ALA A 16 18.60 20.77 -19.55
C ALA A 16 17.52 19.86 -20.17
N LEU A 17 17.71 18.54 -20.25
CA LEU A 17 16.70 17.63 -20.84
C LEU A 17 16.34 16.39 -20.01
N ASN A 18 16.38 16.49 -18.67
CA ASN A 18 15.63 15.56 -17.83
C ASN A 18 14.21 16.09 -17.63
N ALA A 19 13.35 15.86 -18.61
CA ALA A 19 11.91 16.02 -18.45
C ALA A 19 11.45 15.07 -17.34
N ALA A 20 11.06 15.63 -16.20
CA ALA A 20 10.35 14.90 -15.16
C ALA A 20 9.00 14.47 -15.74
N ALA A 21 8.90 13.20 -16.15
CA ALA A 21 7.63 12.55 -16.36
C ALA A 21 6.97 12.41 -14.97
N HIS A 22 6.22 13.43 -14.55
CA HIS A 22 5.32 13.31 -13.41
C HIS A 22 4.26 12.28 -13.78
N ALA A 23 4.39 11.06 -13.23
CA ALA A 23 3.26 10.15 -13.13
C ALA A 23 2.17 10.89 -12.35
N GLN A 24 1.18 11.42 -13.06
CA GLN A 24 -0.03 11.96 -12.46
C GLN A 24 -0.68 10.78 -11.74
N GLY A 25 -0.56 10.76 -10.41
CA GLY A 25 -1.15 9.70 -9.60
C GLY A 25 -2.65 9.72 -9.81
N VAL A 26 -3.17 8.69 -10.48
CA VAL A 26 -4.62 8.49 -10.60
C VAL A 26 -5.11 7.90 -9.27
N TYR A 27 -5.87 8.68 -8.52
CA TYR A 27 -6.43 8.28 -7.24
C TYR A 27 -7.67 7.41 -7.45
N LYS A 28 -7.74 6.29 -6.75
CA LYS A 28 -8.84 5.33 -6.84
C LYS A 28 -9.71 5.44 -5.59
N SER A 29 -10.99 5.75 -5.76
CA SER A 29 -12.00 5.66 -4.70
C SER A 29 -12.95 4.49 -4.96
N ILE A 30 -13.31 3.76 -3.90
CA ILE A 30 -14.25 2.65 -3.96
C ILE A 30 -15.52 3.09 -3.23
N GLY A 31 -16.63 3.20 -3.95
CA GLY A 31 -17.94 3.53 -3.38
C GLY A 31 -18.50 2.39 -2.53
N PRO A 32 -19.50 2.66 -1.66
CA PRO A 32 -20.17 1.63 -0.86
C PRO A 32 -20.93 0.60 -1.71
N ASP A 33 -21.19 0.91 -2.98
CA ASP A 33 -21.75 0.00 -3.99
C ASP A 33 -20.68 -0.83 -4.73
N GLY A 34 -19.41 -0.71 -4.35
CA GLY A 34 -18.28 -1.43 -4.95
C GLY A 34 -17.79 -0.83 -6.28
N LYS A 35 -18.36 0.30 -6.73
CA LYS A 35 -17.89 0.95 -7.96
C LYS A 35 -16.57 1.66 -7.74
N VAL A 36 -15.69 1.52 -8.72
CA VAL A 36 -14.37 2.14 -8.73
C VAL A 36 -14.43 3.42 -9.53
N THR A 37 -14.09 4.54 -8.90
CA THR A 37 -13.94 5.84 -9.56
C THR A 37 -12.46 6.23 -9.53
N TYR A 38 -11.98 6.77 -10.65
CA TYR A 38 -10.62 7.27 -10.81
C TYR A 38 -10.67 8.79 -10.88
N SER A 39 -9.80 9.46 -10.12
CA SER A 39 -9.69 10.91 -10.07
C SER A 39 -8.24 11.33 -10.19
N ASP A 40 -7.98 12.35 -11.01
CA ASP A 40 -6.64 12.94 -11.15
C ASP A 40 -6.35 14.00 -10.09
N GLN A 41 -7.31 14.25 -9.19
CA GLN A 41 -7.19 15.27 -8.16
C GLN A 41 -6.78 14.64 -6.82
N PRO A 42 -5.69 15.11 -6.17
CA PRO A 42 -5.30 14.62 -4.87
C PRO A 42 -6.42 14.87 -3.85
N PRO A 43 -6.69 13.92 -2.93
CA PRO A 43 -7.70 14.10 -1.90
C PRO A 43 -7.31 15.30 -1.04
N SER A 44 -8.20 16.29 -0.97
CA SER A 44 -8.02 17.43 -0.07
C SER A 44 -8.35 17.00 1.36
N ASP A 45 -7.51 17.37 2.33
CA ASP A 45 -7.61 17.00 3.76
C ASP A 45 -8.84 17.56 4.51
N ARG A 46 -9.95 17.83 3.81
CA ARG A 46 -11.23 18.23 4.40
C ARG A 46 -12.31 17.20 4.10
N ALA A 47 -12.20 16.04 4.72
CA ALA A 47 -13.35 15.18 4.95
C ALA A 47 -14.10 15.65 6.20
N THR A 48 -15.20 16.39 6.05
CA THR A 48 -16.23 16.46 7.10
C THR A 48 -17.62 16.76 6.52
N ARG A 49 -18.53 15.79 6.69
CA ARG A 49 -20.01 15.84 6.71
C ARG A 49 -20.78 16.52 5.57
N MET A 50 -21.81 15.81 5.10
CA MET A 50 -23.26 16.14 5.20
C MET A 50 -23.99 14.97 4.53
N ASP A 51 -24.50 13.96 5.24
CA ASP A 51 -25.78 13.92 5.99
C ASP A 51 -26.90 14.80 5.45
N GLY A 52 -28.08 14.19 5.30
CA GLY A 52 -29.21 14.70 4.53
C GLY A 52 -29.83 15.98 5.08
N SER A 53 -30.38 16.79 4.18
CA SER A 53 -31.36 17.82 4.54
C SER A 53 -32.35 18.05 3.40
N VAL A 54 -33.65 18.05 3.75
CA VAL A 54 -34.81 18.25 2.89
C VAL A 54 -35.31 19.69 3.06
N ALA A 55 -35.30 20.48 1.95
CA ALA A 55 -36.19 21.60 1.52
C ALA A 55 -36.43 22.84 2.47
N PRO A 56 -37.02 24.00 2.05
CA PRO A 56 -37.78 24.33 0.81
C PRO A 56 -37.61 25.77 0.16
N ALA A 57 -38.32 25.97 -0.98
CA ALA A 57 -39.02 27.18 -1.50
C ALA A 57 -38.36 28.26 -2.45
N ALA A 58 -38.63 28.12 -3.77
CA ALA A 58 -39.38 29.01 -4.72
C ALA A 58 -38.88 30.45 -5.17
N PRO A 59 -39.49 31.13 -6.21
CA PRO A 59 -38.94 31.45 -7.56
C PRO A 59 -38.96 32.99 -7.92
N PRO A 60 -38.71 33.54 -9.15
CA PRO A 60 -39.43 33.40 -10.46
C PRO A 60 -38.45 33.35 -11.70
N GLY A 61 -38.79 33.25 -12.99
CA GLY A 61 -40.01 33.45 -13.77
C GLY A 61 -39.81 33.12 -15.27
N SER A 62 -40.89 32.60 -15.87
CA SER A 62 -41.40 32.72 -17.26
C SER A 62 -40.44 32.83 -18.47
N SER A 63 -40.52 31.87 -19.40
CA SER A 63 -41.13 32.09 -20.74
C SER A 63 -41.30 30.78 -21.51
N ALA A 64 -42.44 30.69 -22.19
CA ALA A 64 -43.00 29.55 -22.90
C ALA A 64 -42.31 29.23 -24.24
N THR A 65 -42.52 28.01 -24.76
CA THR A 65 -43.21 27.70 -26.04
C THR A 65 -42.93 26.26 -26.45
N GLU A 66 -43.95 25.40 -26.36
CA GLU A 66 -44.10 24.15 -27.15
C GLU A 66 -44.58 24.54 -28.58
N PRO A 67 -44.53 23.69 -29.65
CA PRO A 67 -45.17 22.36 -29.60
C PRO A 67 -44.62 21.25 -30.54
N ALA A 68 -45.21 20.06 -30.34
CA ALA A 68 -45.67 19.10 -31.34
C ALA A 68 -44.77 17.93 -31.81
N ALA A 69 -45.08 16.76 -31.21
CA ALA A 69 -45.55 15.52 -31.84
C ALA A 69 -44.65 14.70 -32.79
N SER A 70 -44.40 13.43 -32.43
CA SER A 70 -44.88 12.28 -33.20
C SER A 70 -44.69 10.96 -32.44
N ARG A 71 -45.65 10.05 -32.62
CA ARG A 71 -45.84 8.75 -31.96
C ARG A 71 -44.91 7.68 -32.55
N GLY A 72 -44.53 6.71 -31.71
CA GLY A 72 -43.93 5.45 -32.13
C GLY A 72 -44.19 4.33 -31.13
N THR A 73 -45.31 3.64 -31.30
CA THR A 73 -45.67 2.37 -30.66
C THR A 73 -44.66 1.27 -30.96
N GLY A 74 -44.28 0.49 -29.95
CA GLY A 74 -43.43 -0.70 -30.14
C GLY A 74 -43.25 -1.52 -28.86
N ALA A 75 -44.30 -2.21 -28.41
CA ALA A 75 -44.17 -3.27 -27.41
C ALA A 75 -43.54 -4.52 -28.05
N LYS A 76 -42.39 -4.99 -27.56
CA LYS A 76 -41.95 -6.40 -27.71
C LYS A 76 -41.18 -6.90 -26.48
N LYS A 77 -41.92 -7.66 -25.68
CA LYS A 77 -41.65 -9.03 -25.20
C LYS A 77 -40.24 -9.34 -24.65
N ALA A 78 -40.26 -9.68 -23.36
CA ALA A 78 -39.19 -10.35 -22.63
C ALA A 78 -38.68 -11.62 -23.33
N ILE A 79 -37.36 -11.82 -23.25
CA ILE A 79 -36.74 -13.15 -23.29
C ILE A 79 -35.88 -13.23 -22.04
N ALA A 80 -36.33 -14.06 -21.11
CA ALA A 80 -35.59 -14.52 -19.96
C ALA A 80 -34.37 -15.32 -20.45
N GLY A 81 -33.18 -14.74 -20.31
CA GLY A 81 -31.92 -15.47 -20.34
C GLY A 81 -31.60 -15.91 -18.93
N SER A 82 -31.71 -17.21 -18.68
CA SER A 82 -31.22 -17.86 -17.46
C SER A 82 -29.71 -17.63 -17.33
N ARG A 83 -29.32 -16.57 -16.61
CA ARG A 83 -27.94 -16.40 -16.15
C ARG A 83 -27.69 -17.51 -15.12
N PRO A 84 -26.65 -18.35 -15.29
CA PRO A 84 -26.20 -19.23 -14.21
C PRO A 84 -26.00 -18.38 -12.95
N PRO A 85 -26.27 -18.91 -11.73
CA PRO A 85 -26.01 -18.16 -10.51
C PRO A 85 -24.57 -17.67 -10.62
N ALA A 86 -24.37 -16.36 -10.62
CA ALA A 86 -23.05 -15.84 -10.35
C ALA A 86 -22.71 -16.42 -8.99
N GLU A 87 -21.77 -17.36 -8.99
CA GLU A 87 -21.19 -17.89 -7.78
C GLU A 87 -20.79 -16.65 -6.98
N ALA A 88 -21.58 -16.40 -5.93
CA ALA A 88 -21.42 -15.20 -5.15
C ALA A 88 -20.02 -15.30 -4.59
N THR A 89 -19.09 -14.49 -5.13
CA THR A 89 -17.81 -14.24 -4.50
C THR A 89 -18.14 -14.05 -3.03
N PRO A 90 -17.67 -14.94 -2.12
CA PRO A 90 -18.01 -14.83 -0.72
C PRO A 90 -17.71 -13.41 -0.31
N ALA A 91 -18.72 -12.69 0.17
CA ALA A 91 -18.54 -11.35 0.69
C ALA A 91 -17.36 -11.44 1.65
N ILE A 92 -16.30 -10.68 1.35
CA ILE A 92 -15.11 -10.63 2.21
C ILE A 92 -15.65 -10.27 3.58
N GLN A 93 -15.61 -11.22 4.51
CA GLN A 93 -16.07 -10.92 5.86
C GLN A 93 -15.20 -9.78 6.36
N PRO A 94 -15.78 -8.75 7.00
CA PRO A 94 -15.00 -7.66 7.55
C PRO A 94 -14.05 -8.26 8.59
N VAL A 95 -12.76 -8.25 8.26
CA VAL A 95 -11.70 -8.59 9.20
C VAL A 95 -11.73 -7.51 10.27
N ASP A 96 -11.58 -7.88 11.55
CA ASP A 96 -11.37 -6.90 12.60
C ASP A 96 -10.16 -6.02 12.23
N PRO A 97 -10.34 -4.68 12.06
CA PRO A 97 -9.26 -3.80 11.65
C PRO A 97 -8.04 -3.84 12.57
N ALA A 98 -8.25 -4.13 13.87
CA ALA A 98 -7.17 -4.28 14.83
C ALA A 98 -6.36 -5.55 14.57
N LEU A 99 -7.03 -6.67 14.28
CA LEU A 99 -6.39 -7.93 13.90
C LEU A 99 -5.64 -7.81 12.57
N GLU A 100 -6.26 -7.19 11.56
CA GLU A 100 -5.60 -6.97 10.26
C GLU A 100 -4.33 -6.12 10.43
N SER A 101 -4.42 -5.03 11.19
CA SER A 101 -3.27 -4.18 11.50
C SER A 101 -2.15 -4.93 12.25
N ALA A 102 -2.51 -5.83 13.17
CA ALA A 102 -1.55 -6.66 13.88
C ALA A 102 -0.87 -7.68 12.95
N ILE A 103 -1.63 -8.35 12.08
CA ILE A 103 -1.09 -9.26 11.06
C ILE A 103 -0.09 -8.52 10.16
N ILE A 104 -0.50 -7.37 9.61
CA ILE A 104 0.34 -6.53 8.75
C ILE A 104 1.61 -6.08 9.49
N GLY A 105 1.48 -5.70 10.77
CA GLY A 105 2.60 -5.28 11.60
C GLY A 105 3.65 -6.37 11.82
N VAL A 106 3.22 -7.55 12.25
CA VAL A 106 4.12 -8.69 12.51
C VAL A 106 4.82 -9.15 11.23
N LEU A 107 4.06 -9.38 10.16
CA LEU A 107 4.61 -9.81 8.87
C LEU A 107 5.46 -8.71 8.21
N GLY A 108 5.15 -7.44 8.50
CA GLY A 108 5.94 -6.29 8.11
C GLY A 108 7.31 -6.26 8.78
N TYR A 109 7.40 -6.57 10.08
CA TYR A 109 8.68 -6.67 10.78
C TYR A 109 9.51 -7.84 10.25
N GLU A 110 8.88 -8.99 9.98
CA GLU A 110 9.56 -10.13 9.36
C GLU A 110 10.21 -9.76 8.02
N ASP A 111 9.43 -9.21 7.08
CA ASP A 111 9.95 -8.82 5.76
C ASP A 111 11.04 -7.73 5.88
N LEU A 112 10.88 -6.77 6.80
CA LEU A 112 11.86 -5.71 7.01
C LEU A 112 13.20 -6.26 7.52
N VAL A 113 13.19 -7.18 8.49
CA VAL A 113 14.41 -7.82 9.01
C VAL A 113 15.09 -8.64 7.93
N MET A 114 14.34 -9.41 7.12
CA MET A 114 14.91 -10.22 6.04
C MET A 114 15.55 -9.36 4.96
N ARG A 115 14.92 -8.24 4.60
CA ARG A 115 15.50 -7.28 3.64
C ARG A 115 16.72 -6.57 4.21
N ALA A 116 16.72 -6.22 5.50
CA ALA A 116 17.88 -5.63 6.16
C ALA A 116 19.09 -6.58 6.10
N GLU A 117 18.88 -7.86 6.40
CA GLU A 117 19.90 -8.90 6.24
C GLU A 117 20.42 -8.95 4.79
N GLN A 118 19.53 -8.98 3.80
CA GLN A 118 19.90 -9.05 2.39
C GLN A 118 20.69 -7.81 1.93
N ILE A 119 20.29 -6.62 2.35
CA ILE A 119 21.00 -5.37 2.03
C ILE A 119 22.40 -5.42 2.67
N CYS A 120 22.49 -5.77 3.95
CA CYS A 120 23.74 -5.68 4.69
C CYS A 120 24.76 -6.74 4.29
N THR A 121 24.32 -7.95 3.99
CA THR A 121 25.16 -9.01 3.42
C THR A 121 25.68 -8.65 2.02
N ARG A 122 24.92 -7.86 1.23
CA ARG A 122 25.37 -7.34 -0.07
C ARG A 122 26.36 -6.19 0.07
N VAL A 123 26.15 -5.30 1.04
CA VAL A 123 26.99 -4.12 1.29
C VAL A 123 28.33 -4.49 1.92
N LEU A 124 28.33 -5.45 2.85
CA LEU A 124 29.52 -5.96 3.54
C LEU A 124 29.52 -7.50 3.58
N PRO A 125 29.91 -8.18 2.49
CA PRO A 125 29.90 -9.65 2.41
C PRO A 125 30.77 -10.33 3.48
N THR A 126 31.85 -9.69 3.92
CA THR A 126 32.73 -10.21 4.99
C THR A 126 32.05 -10.28 6.36
N SER A 127 30.95 -9.55 6.55
CA SER A 127 30.16 -9.52 7.78
C SER A 127 28.89 -10.39 7.72
N TYR A 128 28.79 -11.31 6.75
CA TYR A 128 27.57 -12.10 6.54
C TYR A 128 27.13 -12.86 7.80
N GLN A 129 28.07 -13.44 8.57
CA GLN A 129 27.76 -14.16 9.80
C GLN A 129 27.12 -13.25 10.85
N ARG A 130 27.62 -12.02 10.99
CA ARG A 130 27.10 -11.04 11.93
C ARG A 130 25.65 -10.68 11.59
N TYR A 131 25.37 -10.31 10.35
CA TYR A 131 24.01 -9.91 9.95
C TYR A 131 23.04 -11.08 9.91
N GLY A 132 23.46 -12.24 9.39
CA GLY A 132 22.63 -13.45 9.34
C GLY A 132 22.27 -13.95 10.73
N SER A 133 23.22 -14.01 11.66
CA SER A 133 22.95 -14.45 13.03
C SER A 133 21.97 -13.54 13.80
N ALA A 134 21.98 -12.23 13.54
CA ALA A 134 20.99 -11.32 14.11
C ALA A 134 19.59 -11.59 13.56
N ALA A 135 19.46 -11.77 12.24
CA ALA A 135 18.20 -12.12 11.60
C ALA A 135 17.67 -13.48 12.08
N ASP A 136 18.53 -14.49 12.20
CA ASP A 136 18.16 -15.81 12.71
C ASP A 136 17.76 -15.77 14.18
N SER A 137 18.46 -14.99 15.00
CA SER A 137 18.08 -14.76 16.40
C SER A 137 16.71 -14.09 16.50
N TRP A 138 16.43 -13.11 15.64
CA TRP A 138 15.11 -12.47 15.56
C TRP A 138 14.02 -13.47 15.18
N LYS A 139 14.26 -14.32 14.16
CA LYS A 139 13.33 -15.39 13.76
C LYS A 139 13.05 -16.35 14.92
N ALA A 140 14.08 -16.73 15.67
CA ALA A 140 13.94 -17.63 16.82
C ALA A 140 13.04 -17.03 17.91
N ARG A 141 13.17 -15.74 18.21
CA ARG A 141 12.36 -15.04 19.23
C ARG A 141 10.92 -14.74 18.77
N ASN A 142 10.71 -14.50 17.48
CA ASN A 142 9.41 -14.05 16.95
C ASN A 142 8.65 -15.11 16.16
N GLY A 143 9.25 -16.29 15.91
CA GLY A 143 8.71 -17.30 15.00
C GLY A 143 7.32 -17.81 15.38
N SER A 144 7.02 -17.95 16.67
CA SER A 144 5.69 -18.34 17.15
C SER A 144 4.62 -17.31 16.83
N LEU A 145 4.92 -16.02 17.02
CA LEU A 145 4.03 -14.90 16.73
C LEU A 145 3.84 -14.72 15.22
N VAL A 146 4.91 -14.84 14.43
CA VAL A 146 4.86 -14.84 12.97
C VAL A 146 3.96 -15.97 12.47
N ALA A 147 4.14 -17.20 12.98
CA ALA A 147 3.30 -18.32 12.61
C ALA A 147 1.83 -18.09 12.99
N GLN A 148 1.56 -17.46 14.13
CA GLN A 148 0.20 -17.08 14.53
C GLN A 148 -0.41 -16.05 13.58
N ALA A 149 0.34 -15.01 13.20
CA ALA A 149 -0.12 -14.00 12.24
C ALA A 149 -0.41 -14.61 10.87
N ARG A 150 0.43 -15.54 10.37
CA ARG A 150 0.19 -16.26 9.10
C ARG A 150 -1.05 -17.16 9.16
N ARG A 151 -1.29 -17.82 10.29
CA ARG A 151 -2.52 -18.60 10.52
C ARG A 151 -3.75 -17.70 10.52
N ALA A 152 -3.72 -16.60 11.27
CA ALA A 152 -4.81 -15.63 11.30
C ALA A 152 -5.11 -15.07 9.90
N LEU A 153 -4.06 -14.70 9.15
CA LEU A 153 -4.20 -14.25 7.76
C LEU A 153 -4.86 -15.31 6.86
N THR A 154 -4.51 -16.58 7.04
CA THR A 154 -5.09 -17.69 6.28
C THR A 154 -6.55 -17.96 6.64
N ASP A 155 -6.92 -17.78 7.90
CA ASP A 155 -8.28 -17.96 8.40
C ASP A 155 -9.22 -16.83 7.96
N THR A 156 -8.75 -15.57 8.03
CA THR A 156 -9.62 -14.40 7.85
C THR A 156 -9.64 -13.85 6.42
N ALA A 157 -8.70 -14.25 5.56
CA ALA A 157 -8.58 -13.72 4.21
C ALA A 157 -8.49 -14.81 3.13
N ASN A 158 -9.23 -14.60 2.03
CA ASN A 158 -9.11 -15.45 0.84
C ASN A 158 -7.74 -15.27 0.14
N ALA A 159 -7.41 -16.16 -0.80
CA ALA A 159 -6.12 -16.16 -1.49
C ALA A 159 -5.76 -14.80 -2.13
N THR A 160 -6.71 -14.12 -2.76
CA THR A 160 -6.49 -12.81 -3.40
C THR A 160 -6.18 -11.73 -2.36
N ALA A 161 -6.96 -11.65 -1.28
CA ALA A 161 -6.75 -10.69 -0.21
C ALA A 161 -5.39 -10.91 0.49
N ARG A 162 -5.02 -12.17 0.74
CA ARG A 162 -3.69 -12.51 1.29
C ARG A 162 -2.56 -12.02 0.40
N GLN A 163 -2.65 -12.30 -0.91
CA GLN A 163 -1.65 -11.83 -1.87
C GLN A 163 -1.54 -10.31 -1.87
N LEU A 164 -2.66 -9.58 -1.82
CA LEU A 164 -2.65 -8.12 -1.78
C LEU A 164 -2.01 -7.59 -0.49
N ILE A 165 -2.30 -8.19 0.67
CA ILE A 165 -1.69 -7.84 1.95
C ILE A 165 -0.18 -8.06 1.91
N GLU A 166 0.27 -9.23 1.44
CA GLU A 166 1.70 -9.56 1.36
C GLU A 166 2.46 -8.67 0.36
N VAL A 167 1.87 -8.38 -0.81
CA VAL A 167 2.41 -7.41 -1.77
C VAL A 167 2.47 -6.02 -1.15
N GLY A 168 1.42 -5.60 -0.44
CA GLY A 168 1.36 -4.33 0.26
C GLY A 168 2.48 -4.16 1.29
N ILE A 169 2.72 -5.19 2.10
CA ILE A 169 3.83 -5.25 3.05
C ILE A 169 5.17 -5.06 2.33
N ARG A 170 5.43 -5.87 1.28
CA ARG A 170 6.68 -5.80 0.52
C ARG A 170 6.89 -4.44 -0.10
N ASN A 171 5.86 -3.85 -0.70
CA ASN A 171 5.94 -2.54 -1.35
C ASN A 171 6.20 -1.43 -0.32
N LYS A 172 5.51 -1.47 0.83
CA LYS A 172 5.72 -0.51 1.91
C LYS A 172 7.15 -0.57 2.43
N ASN A 173 7.65 -1.77 2.72
CA ASN A 173 9.02 -1.94 3.22
C ASN A 173 10.08 -1.59 2.17
N ALA A 174 9.84 -1.92 0.89
CA ALA A 174 10.70 -1.47 -0.20
C ALA A 174 10.76 0.07 -0.27
N GLY A 175 9.63 0.75 -0.10
CA GLY A 175 9.58 2.21 -0.03
C GLY A 175 10.37 2.78 1.15
N LEU A 176 10.30 2.16 2.33
CA LEU A 176 11.09 2.56 3.51
C LEU A 176 12.59 2.38 3.29
N LEU A 177 13.00 1.32 2.59
CA LEU A 177 14.39 0.98 2.35
C LEU A 177 14.98 1.65 1.11
N ALA A 178 14.17 2.24 0.23
CA ALA A 178 14.63 2.86 -1.01
C ALA A 178 15.73 3.91 -0.80
N GLN A 179 15.62 4.72 0.27
CA GLN A 179 16.65 5.72 0.60
C GLN A 179 17.96 5.08 1.05
N VAL A 180 17.89 3.96 1.78
CA VAL A 180 19.07 3.19 2.19
C VAL A 180 19.74 2.59 0.96
N GLU A 181 18.97 2.01 0.05
CA GLU A 181 19.49 1.41 -1.19
C GLU A 181 20.10 2.44 -2.15
N ALA A 182 19.60 3.67 -2.17
CA ALA A 182 20.16 4.77 -2.95
C ALA A 182 21.39 5.44 -2.30
N ALA A 183 21.63 5.19 -1.01
CA ALA A 183 22.68 5.89 -0.27
C ALA A 183 24.11 5.46 -0.69
N PRO A 184 25.13 6.32 -0.46
CA PRO A 184 26.53 5.95 -0.61
C PRO A 184 26.92 4.77 0.29
N ALA A 185 28.01 4.06 -0.08
CA ALA A 185 28.46 2.86 0.63
C ALA A 185 28.69 3.09 2.14
N ALA A 186 29.33 4.20 2.52
CA ALA A 186 29.58 4.52 3.93
C ALA A 186 28.28 4.70 4.74
N SER A 187 27.26 5.34 4.16
CA SER A 187 25.95 5.51 4.80
C SER A 187 25.20 4.18 4.92
N LYS A 188 25.30 3.31 3.90
CA LYS A 188 24.75 1.94 3.96
C LYS A 188 25.39 1.12 5.07
N ILE A 189 26.71 1.20 5.23
CA ILE A 189 27.44 0.51 6.30
C ILE A 189 26.95 1.00 7.66
N THR A 190 26.87 2.32 7.86
CA THR A 190 26.38 2.92 9.10
C THR A 190 24.95 2.48 9.42
N TRP A 191 24.08 2.45 8.41
CA TRP A 191 22.73 1.95 8.55
C TRP A 191 22.72 0.47 8.93
N CYS A 192 23.55 -0.36 8.30
CA CYS A 192 23.65 -1.78 8.60
C CYS A 192 24.12 -2.06 10.04
N ASP A 193 25.10 -1.30 10.52
CA ASP A 193 25.55 -1.42 11.91
C ASP A 193 24.43 -1.06 12.90
N ARG A 194 23.68 0.03 12.64
CA ARG A 194 22.53 0.41 13.47
C ARG A 194 21.41 -0.62 13.42
N SER A 195 21.02 -1.05 12.21
CA SER A 195 19.95 -2.05 12.02
C SER A 195 20.30 -3.36 12.72
N PHE A 196 21.55 -3.82 12.60
CA PHE A 196 22.04 -4.98 13.34
C PHE A 196 21.84 -4.81 14.85
N ASP A 197 22.27 -3.66 15.39
CA ASP A 197 22.17 -3.38 16.82
C ASP A 197 20.71 -3.39 17.31
N GLU A 198 19.80 -2.79 16.56
CA GLU A 198 18.36 -2.75 16.87
C GLU A 198 17.73 -4.16 16.83
N ILE A 199 18.07 -4.97 15.82
CA ILE A 199 17.60 -6.35 15.68
C ILE A 199 18.17 -7.24 16.80
N ALA A 200 19.48 -7.12 17.07
CA ALA A 200 20.17 -7.91 18.09
C ALA A 200 19.69 -7.60 19.51
N LYS A 201 19.39 -6.33 19.80
CA LYS A 201 18.85 -5.87 21.09
C LYS A 201 17.34 -6.13 21.26
N GLY A 202 16.67 -6.68 20.24
CA GLY A 202 15.23 -6.97 20.28
C GLY A 202 14.34 -5.72 20.17
N VAL A 203 14.86 -4.57 19.75
CA VAL A 203 14.06 -3.36 19.50
C VAL A 203 13.00 -3.63 18.44
N MET A 204 13.37 -4.44 17.45
CA MET A 204 12.50 -4.86 16.34
C MET A 204 11.67 -6.11 16.65
N ASP A 205 11.65 -6.60 17.90
CA ASP A 205 10.85 -7.77 18.25
C ASP A 205 9.36 -7.42 18.28
N ALA A 206 8.57 -8.13 17.48
CA ALA A 206 7.15 -7.85 17.33
C ALA A 206 6.36 -8.05 18.64
N HIS A 207 6.84 -8.93 19.53
CA HIS A 207 6.22 -9.16 20.84
C HIS A 207 6.38 -7.98 21.82
N ASN A 208 7.31 -7.05 21.56
CA ASN A 208 7.47 -5.83 22.35
C ASN A 208 6.44 -4.75 21.98
N ASN A 209 5.64 -4.97 20.92
CA ASN A 209 4.64 -4.01 20.48
C ASN A 209 3.22 -4.47 20.88
N PRO A 210 2.57 -3.82 21.86
CA PRO A 210 1.24 -4.22 22.32
C PRO A 210 0.16 -4.11 21.24
N LYS A 211 0.37 -3.24 20.22
CA LYS A 211 -0.55 -3.12 19.08
C LYS A 211 -0.64 -4.40 18.25
N PHE A 212 0.40 -5.23 18.29
CA PHE A 212 0.41 -6.53 17.60
C PHE A 212 -0.07 -7.64 18.53
N MET A 213 0.39 -7.61 19.77
CA MET A 213 0.14 -8.68 20.73
C MET A 213 -1.33 -8.78 21.12
N THR A 214 -2.01 -7.66 21.44
CA THR A 214 -3.38 -7.72 21.95
C THR A 214 -4.36 -8.33 20.93
N PRO A 215 -4.40 -7.90 19.65
CA PRO A 215 -5.32 -8.49 18.69
C PRO A 215 -5.01 -9.96 18.39
N LEU A 216 -3.72 -10.32 18.25
CA LEU A 216 -3.32 -11.70 17.96
C LEU A 216 -3.54 -12.65 19.15
N ALA A 217 -3.36 -12.18 20.39
CA ALA A 217 -3.67 -12.97 21.59
C ALA A 217 -5.17 -13.25 21.74
N ASN A 218 -6.02 -12.32 21.29
CA ASN A 218 -7.48 -12.44 21.33
C ASN A 218 -8.05 -13.21 20.12
N TYR A 219 -7.28 -13.35 19.04
CA TYR A 219 -7.69 -14.10 17.86
C TYR A 219 -7.96 -15.58 18.22
N ARG A 220 -9.09 -16.07 17.74
CA ARG A 220 -9.51 -17.48 17.78
C ARG A 220 -9.84 -17.90 16.36
N MET A 221 -9.32 -19.05 15.97
CA MET A 221 -9.61 -19.64 14.66
C MET A 221 -11.11 -19.91 14.54
N ARG A 222 -11.68 -19.59 13.38
CA ARG A 222 -13.11 -19.77 13.10
C ARG A 222 -13.44 -21.17 12.61
#